data_AF-A0A382JDG4-F1
#
_entry.id   AF-A0A382JDG4-F1
#
_cell.length_a   1.000
_cell.length_b   1.000
_cell.length_c   1.000
_cell.angle_alpha   90.00
_cell.angle_beta   90.00
_cell.angle_gamma   90.00
#
_symmetry.space_group_name_H-M   'P 1'
#
loop_
_entity.id
_entity.type
_entity.pdbx_description
1 polymer ?
#
loop_
_entity_poly.entity_id
_entity_poly.type
_entity_poly.pdbx_seq_one_letter_code
_entity_poly.pdbx_strand_id
1 'polypeptide(L)'
;EDAGDEPYMLASNLKDVVVLVDKDRVKSGRYAIEQFGCDTLLLDDGFQYWKLAGRRRDIVLIDAQQPFGNEQLLPRGTLREPVSHLKRADTIFITKSNGESAALRARIKKHNTKAGIIECMHWPLYFEDVFNPNQREKISWLKGRKVATLSGIAQPESFEQSLVEQGAELVYTKRFADHHRFNQQEVLNIINRAKKRRAEVIITTQKDAVRFPKIDRRDLPIYYMRVEIKILSGAKDFDDCVRKICFR
;
A
#
# COMPACT_ATOMS: atom_id res chain seq x y z
N GLU A 1 10.85 17.55 -1.77
CA GLU A 1 9.82 17.75 -2.82
C GLU A 1 10.14 17.00 -4.10
N ASP A 2 11.43 16.88 -4.45
CA ASP A 2 11.88 16.35 -5.75
C ASP A 2 11.78 14.82 -5.94
N ALA A 3 11.66 14.04 -4.86
CA ALA A 3 11.66 12.57 -4.92
C ALA A 3 10.28 11.93 -5.20
N GLY A 4 9.18 12.68 -5.05
CA GLY A 4 7.82 12.12 -5.01
C GLY A 4 7.48 11.50 -3.64
N ASP A 5 6.18 11.37 -3.36
CA ASP A 5 5.68 11.05 -2.02
C ASP A 5 5.92 9.56 -1.65
N GLU A 6 5.81 8.65 -2.61
CA GLU A 6 6.03 7.21 -2.36
C GLU A 6 7.50 6.85 -2.11
N PRO A 7 8.48 7.32 -2.90
CA PRO A 7 9.90 7.11 -2.61
C PRO A 7 10.33 7.70 -1.26
N TYR A 8 9.79 8.86 -0.89
CA TYR A 8 10.06 9.47 0.42
C TYR A 8 9.51 8.61 1.57
N MET A 9 8.29 8.10 1.43
CA MET A 9 7.70 7.18 2.41
C MET A 9 8.53 5.90 2.55
N LEU A 10 8.98 5.31 1.45
CA LEU A 10 9.82 4.11 1.46
C LEU A 10 11.15 4.38 2.16
N ALA A 11 11.85 5.46 1.80
CA ALA A 11 13.13 5.83 2.42
C ALA A 11 12.99 6.11 3.92
N SER A 12 11.89 6.73 4.34
CA SER A 12 11.62 7.01 5.76
C SER A 12 11.36 5.74 6.56
N ASN A 13 10.71 4.74 5.97
CA ASN A 13 10.39 3.46 6.61
C ASN A 13 11.55 2.44 6.56
N LEU A 14 12.43 2.52 5.55
CA LEU A 14 13.46 1.53 5.26
C LEU A 14 14.85 2.18 5.35
N LYS A 15 15.32 2.41 6.58
CA LYS A 15 16.57 3.16 6.83
C LYS A 15 17.81 2.52 6.21
N ASP A 16 17.80 1.20 6.05
CA ASP A 16 18.92 0.41 5.54
C ASP A 16 18.80 0.11 4.03
N VAL A 17 17.82 0.71 3.34
CA VAL A 17 17.55 0.47 1.91
C VAL A 17 17.78 1.73 1.11
N VAL A 18 18.60 1.63 0.06
CA VAL A 18 18.82 2.72 -0.90
C VAL A 18 17.60 2.84 -1.82
N VAL A 19 16.93 3.99 -1.78
CA VAL A 19 15.78 4.29 -2.66
C VAL A 19 16.20 5.28 -3.74
N LEU A 20 16.13 4.87 -5.00
CA LEU A 20 16.50 5.69 -6.16
C LEU A 20 15.29 5.97 -7.06
N VAL A 21 15.19 7.21 -7.55
CA VAL A 21 14.12 7.65 -8.45
C VAL A 21 14.75 8.16 -9.76
N ASP A 22 14.65 7.37 -10.83
CA ASP A 22 15.09 7.79 -12.17
C ASP A 22 14.30 7.01 -13.23
N LYS A 23 13.70 7.68 -14.22
CA LYS A 23 12.93 7.06 -15.32
C LYS A 23 13.72 5.94 -16.04
N ASP A 24 15.05 6.07 -16.11
CA ASP A 24 15.93 5.01 -16.59
C ASP A 24 16.35 4.09 -15.43
N ARG A 25 15.60 2.99 -15.27
CA ARG A 25 15.87 1.97 -14.24
C ARG A 25 17.18 1.22 -14.46
N VAL A 26 17.70 1.17 -15.69
CA VAL A 26 19.00 0.53 -15.97
C VAL A 26 20.12 1.42 -15.45
N LYS A 27 20.04 2.72 -15.73
CA LYS A 27 20.99 3.71 -15.21
C LYS A 27 20.98 3.75 -13.68
N SER A 28 19.82 3.85 -13.05
CA SER A 28 19.75 3.89 -11.58
C SER A 28 20.18 2.56 -10.94
N GLY A 29 19.88 1.42 -11.55
CA GLY A 29 20.36 0.12 -11.09
C GLY A 29 21.89 0.02 -11.12
N ARG A 30 22.54 0.48 -12.19
CA ARG A 30 24.01 0.55 -12.25
C ARG A 30 24.58 1.46 -11.17
N TYR A 31 24.00 2.64 -11.00
CA TYR A 31 24.40 3.58 -9.96
C TYR A 31 24.27 2.97 -8.55
N ALA A 32 23.18 2.23 -8.27
CA ALA A 32 22.99 1.52 -7.01
C ALA A 32 24.13 0.51 -6.73
N ILE A 33 24.49 -0.27 -7.75
CA ILE A 33 25.55 -1.28 -7.65
C ILE A 33 26.91 -0.60 -7.46
N GLU A 34 27.26 0.37 -8.31
CA GLU A 34 28.59 0.99 -8.34
C GLU A 34 28.87 1.87 -7.13
N GLN A 35 27.87 2.61 -6.64
CA GLN A 35 28.07 3.59 -5.56
C GLN A 35 27.71 3.06 -4.17
N PHE A 36 26.75 2.13 -4.08
CA PHE A 36 26.26 1.62 -2.80
C PHE A 36 26.50 0.13 -2.60
N GLY A 37 27.08 -0.57 -3.59
CA GLY A 37 27.36 -1.99 -3.49
C GLY A 37 26.11 -2.87 -3.41
N CYS A 38 24.96 -2.40 -3.90
CA CYS A 38 23.73 -3.18 -3.86
C CYS A 38 23.87 -4.50 -4.64
N ASP A 39 23.57 -5.62 -4.00
CA ASP A 39 23.55 -6.95 -4.63
C ASP A 39 22.18 -7.35 -5.19
N THR A 40 21.12 -6.67 -4.72
CA THR A 40 19.71 -6.97 -5.01
C THR A 40 19.00 -5.67 -5.37
N LEU A 41 18.31 -5.66 -6.50
CA LEU A 41 17.53 -4.52 -6.97
C LEU A 41 16.03 -4.88 -6.97
N LEU A 42 15.23 -4.10 -6.27
CA LEU A 42 13.76 -4.20 -6.30
C LEU A 42 13.20 -3.06 -7.13
N LEU A 43 12.49 -3.38 -8.22
CA LEU A 43 11.81 -2.39 -9.04
C LEU A 43 10.35 -2.27 -8.59
N ASP A 44 10.03 -1.16 -7.94
CA ASP A 44 8.64 -0.78 -7.73
C ASP A 44 7.98 -0.50 -9.09
N ASP A 45 6.80 -1.10 -9.29
CA ASP A 45 6.02 -1.00 -10.53
C ASP A 45 6.78 -1.39 -11.82
N GLY A 46 7.66 -2.40 -11.72
CA GLY A 46 8.62 -2.79 -12.76
C GLY A 46 8.13 -3.76 -13.85
N PHE A 47 6.92 -4.31 -13.78
CA PHE A 47 6.47 -5.42 -14.66
C PHE A 47 6.42 -5.04 -16.16
N GLN A 48 6.10 -3.77 -16.45
CA GLN A 48 6.10 -3.21 -17.81
C GLN A 48 7.50 -2.77 -18.28
N TYR A 49 8.52 -2.79 -17.41
CA TYR A 49 9.84 -2.25 -17.74
C TYR A 49 10.70 -3.29 -18.48
N TRP A 50 10.44 -3.47 -19.78
CA TRP A 50 11.11 -4.50 -20.59
C TRP A 50 12.61 -4.32 -20.76
N LYS A 51 13.10 -3.06 -20.75
CA LYS A 51 14.49 -2.70 -21.08
C LYS A 51 15.54 -3.29 -20.13
N LEU A 52 15.16 -3.69 -18.92
CA LEU A 52 16.09 -4.30 -17.97
C LEU A 52 16.39 -5.75 -18.37
N ALA A 53 17.55 -6.00 -18.98
CA ALA A 53 18.01 -7.34 -19.30
C ALA A 53 18.62 -8.04 -18.07
N GLY A 54 18.62 -9.38 -18.06
CA GLY A 54 19.28 -10.17 -17.02
C GLY A 54 18.35 -11.19 -16.36
N ARG A 55 18.80 -11.76 -15.23
CA ARG A 55 17.98 -12.63 -14.39
C ARG A 55 16.98 -11.76 -13.64
N ARG A 56 15.72 -11.85 -14.04
CA ARG A 56 14.59 -11.15 -13.42
C ARG A 56 13.71 -12.18 -12.72
N ARG A 57 13.17 -11.79 -11.57
CA ARG A 57 12.07 -12.46 -10.91
C ARG A 57 10.88 -11.53 -10.97
N ASP A 58 9.94 -11.81 -11.88
CA ASP A 58 8.80 -10.94 -12.10
C ASP A 58 7.68 -11.30 -11.11
N ILE A 59 7.30 -10.31 -10.28
CA ILE A 59 6.23 -10.42 -9.29
C ILE A 59 5.04 -9.60 -9.78
N VAL A 60 3.87 -10.23 -9.87
CA VAL A 60 2.63 -9.54 -10.25
C VAL A 60 1.66 -9.53 -9.08
N LEU A 61 1.06 -8.37 -8.80
CA LEU A 61 -0.01 -8.22 -7.83
C LEU A 61 -1.36 -8.21 -8.53
N ILE A 62 -2.31 -9.02 -8.07
CA ILE A 62 -3.69 -9.08 -8.54
C ILE A 62 -4.61 -8.82 -7.36
N ASP A 63 -5.41 -7.76 -7.44
CA ASP A 63 -6.44 -7.45 -6.45
C ASP A 63 -7.57 -8.51 -6.50
N ALA A 64 -7.79 -9.22 -5.39
CA ALA A 64 -8.84 -10.23 -5.29
C ALA A 64 -10.26 -9.66 -5.41
N GLN A 65 -10.46 -8.38 -5.06
CA GLN A 65 -11.77 -7.72 -5.07
C GLN A 65 -12.16 -7.24 -6.47
N GLN A 66 -11.18 -6.93 -7.32
CA GLN A 66 -11.41 -6.50 -8.70
C GLN A 66 -10.42 -7.15 -9.69
N PRO A 67 -10.41 -8.49 -9.80
CA PRO A 67 -9.43 -9.19 -10.61
C PRO A 67 -9.66 -8.90 -12.10
N PHE A 68 -8.68 -8.25 -12.72
CA PHE A 68 -8.65 -7.86 -14.13
C PHE A 68 -9.68 -6.78 -14.55
N GLY A 69 -10.39 -6.15 -13.59
CA GLY A 69 -11.37 -5.09 -13.88
C GLY A 69 -12.46 -5.56 -14.86
N ASN A 70 -12.66 -4.80 -15.94
CA ASN A 70 -13.58 -5.17 -17.03
C ASN A 70 -12.89 -5.94 -18.18
N GLU A 71 -11.68 -6.45 -17.94
CA GLU A 71 -10.84 -7.20 -18.88
C GLU A 71 -10.40 -6.43 -20.14
N GLN A 72 -10.62 -5.12 -20.18
CA GLN A 72 -10.22 -4.26 -21.29
C GLN A 72 -8.92 -3.51 -20.95
N LEU A 73 -8.12 -3.26 -21.99
CA LEU A 73 -6.96 -2.38 -21.88
C LEU A 73 -7.40 -0.92 -21.73
N LEU A 74 -6.51 -0.10 -21.18
CA LEU A 74 -6.65 1.36 -21.23
C LEU A 74 -6.87 1.84 -22.69
N PRO A 75 -7.76 2.82 -22.93
CA PRO A 75 -8.57 3.55 -21.94
C PRO A 75 -9.92 2.90 -21.62
N ARG A 76 -10.30 1.80 -22.28
CA ARG A 76 -11.62 1.15 -22.09
C ARG A 76 -11.74 0.43 -20.74
N GLY A 77 -10.62 -0.02 -20.19
CA GLY A 77 -10.51 -0.62 -18.87
C GLY A 77 -9.27 -0.15 -18.12
N THR A 78 -8.92 -0.85 -17.04
CA THR A 78 -7.79 -0.48 -16.17
C THR A 78 -6.52 -1.27 -16.45
N LEU A 79 -6.57 -2.26 -17.36
CA LEU A 79 -5.40 -3.09 -17.66
C LEU A 79 -4.36 -2.29 -18.46
N ARG A 80 -3.13 -2.24 -17.94
CA ARG A 80 -1.95 -1.70 -18.65
C ARG A 80 -1.41 -2.67 -19.72
N GLU A 81 -1.66 -3.97 -19.54
CA GLU A 81 -1.22 -5.04 -20.44
C GLU A 81 -2.28 -6.15 -20.52
N PRO A 82 -2.32 -6.96 -21.59
CA PRO A 82 -3.24 -8.09 -21.70
C PRO A 82 -3.02 -9.12 -20.58
N VAL A 83 -4.08 -9.77 -20.12
CA VAL A 83 -4.01 -10.81 -19.07
C VAL A 83 -3.08 -11.97 -19.47
N SER A 84 -2.93 -12.24 -20.76
CA SER A 84 -1.99 -13.24 -21.29
C SER A 84 -0.52 -12.95 -20.94
N HIS A 85 -0.16 -11.71 -20.59
CA HIS A 85 1.19 -11.36 -20.16
C HIS A 85 1.54 -11.89 -18.77
N LEU A 86 0.56 -12.38 -17.99
CA LEU A 86 0.80 -13.13 -16.75
C LEU A 86 1.76 -14.30 -16.95
N LYS A 87 1.88 -14.84 -18.17
CA LYS A 87 2.84 -15.91 -18.52
C LYS A 87 4.30 -15.61 -18.15
N ARG A 88 4.66 -14.33 -17.96
CA ARG A 88 6.01 -13.88 -17.60
C ARG A 88 6.27 -13.89 -16.09
N ALA A 89 5.22 -13.86 -15.28
CA ALA A 89 5.37 -13.80 -13.83
C ALA A 89 6.02 -15.09 -13.30
N ASP A 90 7.00 -14.94 -12.41
CA ASP A 90 7.52 -16.02 -11.58
C ASP A 90 6.64 -16.23 -10.34
N THR A 91 6.11 -15.14 -9.78
CA THR A 91 5.26 -15.15 -8.60
C THR A 91 4.07 -14.20 -8.80
N ILE A 92 2.89 -14.65 -8.39
CA ILE A 92 1.66 -13.87 -8.43
C ILE A 92 1.12 -13.77 -7.01
N PHE A 93 0.99 -12.54 -6.51
CA PHE A 93 0.27 -12.27 -5.27
C PHE A 93 -1.19 -11.98 -5.59
N ILE A 94 -2.09 -12.70 -4.94
CA ILE A 94 -3.49 -12.33 -4.83
C ILE A 94 -3.61 -11.47 -3.57
N THR A 95 -3.71 -10.15 -3.76
CA THR A 95 -3.79 -9.16 -2.68
C THR A 95 -5.24 -8.91 -2.28
N LYS A 96 -5.45 -8.29 -1.11
CA LYS A 96 -6.79 -8.05 -0.54
C LYS A 96 -7.67 -9.32 -0.49
N SER A 97 -7.04 -10.49 -0.36
CA SER A 97 -7.74 -11.78 -0.32
C SER A 97 -8.47 -11.95 1.03
N ASN A 98 -9.65 -12.55 1.00
CA ASN A 98 -10.35 -13.06 2.18
C ASN A 98 -10.11 -14.58 2.38
N GLY A 99 -9.22 -15.19 1.60
CA GLY A 99 -8.95 -16.64 1.58
C GLY A 99 -9.78 -17.42 0.55
N GLU A 100 -10.79 -16.80 -0.08
CA GLU A 100 -11.72 -17.45 -1.01
C GLU A 100 -11.34 -17.22 -2.48
N SER A 101 -10.07 -17.35 -2.84
CA SER A 101 -9.61 -17.03 -4.20
C SER A 101 -9.62 -18.20 -5.20
N ALA A 102 -10.33 -19.30 -4.92
CA ALA A 102 -10.26 -20.53 -5.73
C ALA A 102 -10.54 -20.32 -7.22
N ALA A 103 -11.61 -19.59 -7.55
CA ALA A 103 -11.97 -19.25 -8.92
C ALA A 103 -10.91 -18.36 -9.59
N LEU A 104 -10.36 -17.39 -8.85
CA LEU A 104 -9.30 -16.51 -9.34
C LEU A 104 -8.00 -17.29 -9.59
N ARG A 105 -7.60 -18.19 -8.68
CA ARG A 105 -6.45 -19.09 -8.88
C ARG A 105 -6.62 -19.93 -10.13
N ALA A 106 -7.82 -20.47 -10.37
CA ALA A 106 -8.10 -21.25 -11.57
C ALA A 106 -7.96 -20.38 -12.85
N ARG A 107 -8.45 -19.13 -12.83
CA ARG A 107 -8.27 -18.18 -13.95
C ARG A 107 -6.80 -17.86 -14.19
N ILE A 108 -6.04 -17.55 -13.14
CA ILE A 108 -4.60 -17.28 -13.23
C ILE A 108 -3.86 -18.47 -13.86
N LYS A 109 -4.16 -19.69 -13.42
CA LYS A 109 -3.55 -20.92 -13.95
C LYS A 109 -3.80 -21.16 -15.44
N LYS A 110 -4.88 -20.60 -16.02
CA LYS A 110 -5.11 -20.66 -17.48
C LYS A 110 -4.05 -19.85 -18.26
N HIS A 111 -3.48 -18.82 -17.66
CA HIS A 111 -2.49 -17.95 -18.30
C HIS A 111 -1.05 -18.25 -17.86
N ASN A 112 -0.87 -18.78 -16.65
CA ASN A 112 0.44 -19.17 -16.13
C ASN A 112 0.33 -20.38 -15.20
N THR A 113 0.77 -21.54 -15.67
CA THR A 113 0.79 -22.79 -14.89
C THR A 113 2.03 -22.93 -14.01
N LYS A 114 3.05 -22.09 -14.18
CA LYS A 114 4.37 -22.21 -13.53
C LYS A 114 4.55 -21.27 -12.34
N ALA A 115 3.90 -20.10 -12.36
CA ALA A 115 4.05 -19.11 -11.31
C ALA A 115 3.64 -19.66 -9.94
N GLY A 116 4.44 -19.35 -8.92
CA GLY A 116 3.99 -19.48 -7.54
C GLY A 116 2.82 -18.53 -7.28
N ILE A 117 1.76 -18.99 -6.61
CA ILE A 117 0.64 -18.14 -6.21
C ILE A 117 0.67 -17.99 -4.69
N ILE A 118 0.70 -16.76 -4.22
CA ILE A 118 0.68 -16.39 -2.81
C ILE A 118 -0.57 -15.56 -2.56
N GLU A 119 -1.33 -15.90 -1.53
CA GLU A 119 -2.48 -15.10 -1.13
C GLU A 119 -2.14 -14.28 0.10
N CYS A 120 -2.51 -13.01 0.08
CA CYS A 120 -2.26 -12.14 1.20
C CYS A 120 -3.36 -11.09 1.37
N MET A 121 -3.36 -10.50 2.57
CA MET A 121 -4.24 -9.40 2.93
C MET A 121 -3.47 -8.35 3.71
N HIS A 122 -4.01 -7.14 3.74
CA HIS A 122 -3.58 -6.14 4.73
C HIS A 122 -4.15 -6.52 6.09
N TRP A 123 -3.28 -6.65 7.08
CA TRP A 123 -3.62 -6.98 8.45
C TRP A 123 -3.35 -5.78 9.36
N PRO A 124 -4.38 -5.23 10.04
CA PRO A 124 -4.19 -4.14 11.00
C PRO A 124 -3.30 -4.56 12.18
N LEU A 125 -2.31 -3.73 12.52
CA LEU A 125 -1.43 -3.97 13.67
C LEU A 125 -1.72 -3.05 14.85
N TYR A 126 -1.68 -1.75 14.60
CA TYR A 126 -1.86 -0.70 15.60
C TYR A 126 -2.16 0.64 14.93
N PHE A 127 -2.54 1.63 15.72
CA PHE A 127 -2.62 3.02 15.32
C PHE A 127 -1.40 3.76 15.84
N GLU A 128 -0.79 4.64 15.04
CA GLU A 128 0.35 5.48 15.45
C GLU A 128 0.01 6.96 15.24
N ASP A 129 0.35 7.82 16.21
CA ASP A 129 0.11 9.26 16.08
C ASP A 129 0.97 9.82 14.95
N VAL A 130 0.34 10.57 14.06
CA VAL A 130 0.97 11.14 12.85
C VAL A 130 2.20 12.00 13.18
N PHE A 131 2.27 12.56 14.39
CA PHE A 131 3.30 13.51 14.80
C PHE A 131 4.13 13.04 16.01
N ASN A 132 3.75 11.92 16.63
CA ASN A 132 4.50 11.30 17.71
C ASN A 132 4.64 9.79 17.46
N PRO A 133 5.70 9.33 16.78
CA PRO A 133 5.89 7.92 16.43
C PRO A 133 5.98 6.97 17.63
N ASN A 134 6.27 7.49 18.82
CA ASN A 134 6.33 6.71 20.05
C ASN A 134 4.95 6.48 20.69
N GLN A 135 3.93 7.18 20.21
CA GLN A 135 2.57 7.07 20.69
C GLN A 135 1.77 6.13 19.79
N ARG A 136 1.50 4.94 20.33
CA ARG A 136 0.81 3.87 19.61
C ARG A 136 -0.35 3.33 20.43
N GLU A 137 -1.42 2.99 19.73
CA GLU A 137 -2.63 2.42 20.30
C GLU A 137 -2.93 1.07 19.65
N LYS A 138 -3.35 0.09 20.46
CA LYS A 138 -3.72 -1.25 19.96
C LYS A 138 -4.96 -1.17 19.08
N ILE A 139 -5.19 -2.16 18.22
CA ILE A 139 -6.40 -2.22 17.39
C ILE A 139 -7.69 -2.12 18.21
N SER A 140 -7.74 -2.77 19.38
CA SER A 140 -8.89 -2.75 20.28
C SER A 140 -9.24 -1.35 20.82
N TRP A 141 -8.30 -0.40 20.77
CA TRP A 141 -8.53 0.98 21.20
C TRP A 141 -9.60 1.68 20.36
N LEU A 142 -9.79 1.26 19.10
CA LEU A 142 -10.75 1.89 18.19
C LEU A 142 -12.21 1.51 18.49
N LYS A 143 -12.42 0.37 19.14
CA LYS A 143 -13.75 -0.24 19.27
C LYS A 143 -14.73 0.69 20.00
N GLY A 144 -15.83 1.03 19.34
CA GLY A 144 -16.89 1.89 19.86
C GLY A 144 -16.57 3.38 19.84
N ARG A 145 -15.40 3.80 19.34
CA ARG A 145 -15.03 5.21 19.28
C ARG A 145 -15.64 5.92 18.08
N LYS A 146 -15.99 7.19 18.29
CA LYS A 146 -16.40 8.09 17.22
C LYS A 146 -15.19 8.61 16.46
N VAL A 147 -15.12 8.26 15.19
CA VAL A 147 -13.94 8.48 14.35
C VAL A 147 -14.30 9.42 13.21
N ALA A 148 -13.45 10.42 13.00
CA ALA A 148 -13.42 11.17 11.76
C ALA A 148 -12.32 10.61 10.86
N THR A 149 -12.55 10.54 9.54
CA THR A 149 -11.52 10.12 8.59
C THR A 149 -11.08 11.25 7.67
N LEU A 150 -9.80 11.22 7.32
CA LEU A 150 -9.18 12.08 6.31
C LEU A 150 -8.34 11.20 5.39
N SER A 151 -8.62 11.22 4.10
CA SER A 151 -7.86 10.40 3.14
C SER A 151 -7.71 11.07 1.77
N GLY A 152 -6.56 10.86 1.14
CA GLY A 152 -6.21 11.31 -0.21
C GLY A 152 -5.57 10.15 -0.99
N ILE A 153 -6.30 9.03 -1.08
CA ILE A 153 -5.92 7.78 -1.75
C ILE A 153 -6.94 7.38 -2.82
N ALA A 154 -6.55 6.55 -3.77
CA ALA A 154 -7.41 6.08 -4.87
C ALA A 154 -8.72 5.38 -4.44
N GLN A 155 -8.73 4.63 -3.33
CA GLN A 155 -9.90 3.86 -2.86
C GLN A 155 -10.22 4.10 -1.38
N PRO A 156 -10.75 5.29 -1.02
CA PRO A 156 -11.05 5.65 0.37
C PRO A 156 -12.02 4.70 1.08
N GLU A 157 -12.99 4.15 0.35
CA GLU A 157 -14.03 3.27 0.88
C GLU A 157 -13.42 2.02 1.54
N SER A 158 -12.38 1.43 0.94
CA SER A 158 -11.72 0.24 1.50
C SER A 158 -11.04 0.55 2.84
N PHE A 159 -10.45 1.74 2.97
CA PHE A 159 -9.86 2.19 4.22
C PHE A 159 -10.94 2.46 5.29
N GLU A 160 -12.01 3.16 4.93
CA GLU A 160 -13.14 3.43 5.83
C GLU A 160 -13.79 2.14 6.34
N GLN A 161 -14.04 1.18 5.44
CA GLN A 161 -14.60 -0.13 5.78
C GLN A 161 -13.70 -0.89 6.75
N SER A 162 -12.37 -0.85 6.55
CA SER A 162 -11.42 -1.50 7.45
C SER A 162 -11.50 -0.94 8.88
N LEU A 163 -11.72 0.37 9.05
CA LEU A 163 -11.91 0.97 10.37
C LEU A 163 -13.23 0.53 11.02
N VAL A 164 -14.31 0.44 10.25
CA VAL A 164 -15.62 -0.06 10.72
C VAL A 164 -15.49 -1.52 11.17
N GLU A 165 -14.76 -2.35 10.43
CA GLU A 165 -14.47 -3.75 10.80
C GLU A 165 -13.68 -3.86 12.13
N GLN A 166 -12.84 -2.87 12.45
CA GLN A 166 -12.18 -2.76 13.75
C GLN A 166 -13.08 -2.16 14.85
N GLY A 167 -14.33 -1.83 14.53
CA GLY A 167 -15.35 -1.36 15.47
C GLY A 167 -15.48 0.16 15.60
N ALA A 168 -14.97 0.94 14.64
CA ALA A 168 -15.16 2.39 14.62
C ALA A 168 -16.61 2.80 14.31
N GLU A 169 -17.08 3.88 14.94
CA GLU A 169 -18.27 4.62 14.53
C GLU A 169 -17.81 5.83 13.68
N LEU A 170 -17.94 5.75 12.35
CA LEU A 170 -17.55 6.86 11.48
C LEU A 170 -18.57 8.01 11.55
N VAL A 171 -18.20 9.12 12.20
CA VAL A 171 -19.08 10.29 12.39
C VAL A 171 -18.83 11.42 11.39
N TYR A 172 -17.68 11.39 10.70
CA TYR A 172 -17.30 12.34 9.67
C TYR A 172 -16.26 11.72 8.74
N THR A 173 -16.40 11.90 7.43
CA THR A 173 -15.39 11.49 6.46
C THR A 173 -15.06 12.65 5.53
N LYS A 174 -13.78 12.84 5.23
CA LYS A 174 -13.31 13.81 4.26
C LYS A 174 -12.31 13.17 3.31
N ARG A 175 -12.70 13.13 2.04
CA ARG A 175 -11.91 12.58 0.95
C ARG A 175 -11.31 13.71 0.12
N PHE A 176 -10.07 13.52 -0.31
CA PHE A 176 -9.30 14.38 -1.21
C PHE A 176 -8.90 13.59 -2.45
N ALA A 177 -8.38 14.29 -3.46
CA ALA A 177 -7.80 13.65 -4.64
C ALA A 177 -6.61 12.75 -4.24
N ASP A 178 -6.34 11.72 -5.04
CA ASP A 178 -5.16 10.89 -4.84
C ASP A 178 -3.89 11.75 -4.93
N HIS A 179 -2.89 11.43 -4.11
CA HIS A 179 -1.67 12.24 -3.97
C HIS A 179 -1.87 13.70 -3.48
N HIS A 180 -3.05 14.07 -2.95
CA HIS A 180 -3.26 15.41 -2.35
C HIS A 180 -2.31 15.69 -1.19
N ARG A 181 -1.68 16.88 -1.19
CA ARG A 181 -0.86 17.38 -0.08
C ARG A 181 -1.68 18.31 0.78
N PHE A 182 -1.75 18.00 2.07
CA PHE A 182 -2.60 18.75 2.99
C PHE A 182 -1.92 20.05 3.40
N ASN A 183 -2.66 21.16 3.33
CA ASN A 183 -2.20 22.40 3.97
C ASN A 183 -2.71 22.51 5.40
N GLN A 184 -2.10 23.39 6.20
CA GLN A 184 -2.42 23.53 7.61
C GLN A 184 -3.88 23.92 7.85
N GLN A 185 -4.43 24.82 7.04
CA GLN A 185 -5.81 25.27 7.15
C GLN A 185 -6.82 24.15 6.86
N GLU A 186 -6.54 23.28 5.89
CA GLU A 186 -7.36 22.11 5.58
C GLU A 186 -7.45 21.16 6.77
N VAL A 187 -6.31 20.83 7.38
CA VAL A 187 -6.28 19.93 8.55
C VAL A 187 -7.01 20.57 9.74
N LEU A 188 -6.79 21.86 10.01
CA LEU A 188 -7.51 22.59 11.06
C LEU A 188 -9.02 22.63 10.82
N ASN A 189 -9.45 22.83 9.57
CA ASN A 189 -10.87 22.79 9.21
C ASN A 189 -11.48 21.42 9.47
N ILE A 190 -10.74 20.35 9.23
CA ILE A 190 -11.18 18.98 9.47
C ILE A 190 -11.25 18.70 10.97
N ILE A 191 -10.25 19.11 11.76
CA ILE A 191 -10.29 19.03 13.22
C ILE A 191 -11.54 19.73 13.75
N ASN A 192 -11.83 20.94 13.30
CA ASN A 192 -13.00 21.69 13.75
C ASN A 192 -14.32 21.00 13.37
N ARG A 193 -14.42 20.42 12.17
CA ARG A 193 -15.62 19.67 11.74
C ARG A 193 -15.77 18.36 12.50
N ALA A 194 -14.68 17.63 12.72
CA ALA A 194 -14.64 16.39 13.49
C ALA A 194 -15.12 16.64 14.94
N LYS A 195 -14.64 17.71 15.59
CA LYS A 195 -15.12 18.12 16.92
C LYS A 195 -16.61 18.43 16.96
N LYS A 196 -17.12 19.18 15.97
CA LYS A 196 -18.57 19.46 15.86
C LYS A 196 -19.41 18.20 15.71
N ARG A 197 -18.85 17.14 15.12
CA ARG A 197 -19.47 15.81 15.00
C ARG A 197 -19.17 14.89 16.19
N ARG A 198 -18.55 15.41 17.25
CA ARG A 198 -18.17 14.68 18.47
C ARG A 198 -17.26 13.48 18.17
N ALA A 199 -16.40 13.61 17.17
CA ALA A 199 -15.32 12.66 16.96
C ALA A 199 -14.33 12.74 18.12
N GLU A 200 -13.84 11.59 18.56
CA GLU A 200 -12.82 11.44 19.59
C GLU A 200 -11.41 11.42 18.98
N VAL A 201 -11.29 11.01 17.72
CA VAL A 201 -10.03 10.86 16.98
C VAL A 201 -10.24 11.12 15.50
N ILE A 202 -9.20 11.61 14.82
CA ILE A 202 -9.09 11.56 13.37
C ILE A 202 -8.16 10.41 12.96
N ILE A 203 -8.60 9.57 12.02
CA ILE A 203 -7.77 8.51 11.44
C ILE A 203 -7.53 8.77 9.96
N THR A 204 -6.28 8.67 9.55
CA THR A 204 -5.82 8.80 8.17
C THR A 204 -5.05 7.56 7.72
N THR A 205 -4.64 7.52 6.44
CA THR A 205 -3.81 6.43 5.93
C THR A 205 -2.33 6.72 6.20
N GLN A 206 -1.49 5.69 6.24
CA GLN A 206 -0.05 5.90 6.37
C GLN A 206 0.53 6.73 5.20
N LYS A 207 0.01 6.51 3.98
CA LYS A 207 0.38 7.28 2.79
C LYS A 207 0.00 8.76 2.90
N ASP A 208 -1.12 9.04 3.54
CA ASP A 208 -1.57 10.41 3.80
C ASP A 208 -0.76 11.07 4.93
N ALA A 209 -0.43 10.34 5.98
CA ALA A 209 0.30 10.85 7.15
C ALA A 209 1.62 11.55 6.78
N VAL A 210 2.39 11.02 5.81
CA VAL A 210 3.65 11.63 5.36
C VAL A 210 3.45 12.98 4.63
N ARG A 211 2.21 13.29 4.22
CA ARG A 211 1.82 14.52 3.52
C ARG A 211 1.18 15.54 4.47
N PHE A 212 1.11 15.26 5.78
CA PHE A 212 0.60 16.22 6.74
C PHE A 212 1.59 17.37 6.95
N PRO A 213 1.11 18.61 7.04
CA PRO A 213 1.93 19.73 7.48
C PRO A 213 2.23 19.57 8.97
N LYS A 214 3.30 20.20 9.47
CA LYS A 214 3.51 20.32 10.93
C LYS A 214 2.36 21.12 11.56
N ILE A 215 1.87 20.65 12.71
CA ILE A 215 0.79 21.31 13.45
C ILE A 215 1.13 21.29 14.93
N ASP A 216 1.36 22.47 15.51
CA ASP A 216 1.82 22.62 16.89
C ASP A 216 0.73 22.36 17.94
N ARG A 217 -0.53 22.66 17.61
CA ARG A 217 -1.67 22.47 18.52
C ARG A 217 -2.81 21.77 17.81
N ARG A 218 -3.26 20.67 18.40
CA ARG A 218 -4.38 19.87 17.92
C ARG A 218 -5.29 19.53 19.07
N ASP A 219 -6.56 19.89 18.92
CA ASP A 219 -7.61 19.59 19.89
C ASP A 219 -8.14 18.15 19.77
N LEU A 220 -7.74 17.44 18.71
CA LEU A 220 -8.02 16.03 18.50
C LEU A 220 -6.75 15.31 18.07
N PRO A 221 -6.47 14.11 18.60
CA PRO A 221 -5.35 13.32 18.13
C PRO A 221 -5.60 12.84 16.70
N ILE A 222 -4.52 12.69 15.95
CA ILE A 222 -4.55 12.23 14.56
C ILE A 222 -3.65 11.01 14.46
N TYR A 223 -4.26 9.87 14.18
CA TYR A 223 -3.57 8.60 14.03
C TYR A 223 -3.62 8.13 12.58
N TYR A 224 -2.67 7.29 12.20
CA TYR A 224 -2.81 6.45 11.02
C TYR A 224 -2.78 4.97 11.42
N MET A 225 -3.47 4.13 10.65
CA MET A 225 -3.45 2.68 10.88
C MET A 225 -2.21 2.08 10.25
N ARG A 226 -1.34 1.46 11.06
CA ARG A 226 -0.25 0.62 10.56
C ARG A 226 -0.82 -0.73 10.17
N VAL A 227 -0.53 -1.14 8.95
CA VAL A 227 -0.90 -2.45 8.41
C VAL A 227 0.35 -3.21 8.01
N GLU A 228 0.26 -4.53 8.09
CA GLU A 228 1.25 -5.45 7.55
C GLU A 228 0.64 -6.38 6.52
N ILE A 229 1.49 -7.03 5.73
CA ILE A 229 1.04 -8.08 4.82
C ILE A 229 0.99 -9.39 5.60
N LYS A 230 -0.22 -9.94 5.74
CA LYS A 230 -0.42 -11.29 6.28
C LYS A 230 -0.58 -12.27 5.14
N ILE A 231 0.26 -13.30 5.12
CA ILE A 231 0.14 -14.42 4.20
C ILE A 231 -1.00 -15.33 4.65
N LEU A 232 -1.86 -15.69 3.70
CA LEU A 232 -2.99 -16.61 3.90
C LEU A 232 -2.68 -17.99 3.30
N SER A 233 -2.02 -18.04 2.15
CA SER A 233 -1.66 -19.28 1.46
C SER A 233 -0.44 -19.09 0.54
N GLY A 234 0.16 -20.20 0.08
CA GLY A 234 1.30 -20.18 -0.86
C GLY A 234 2.68 -20.02 -0.20
N ALA A 235 2.74 -19.45 1.00
CA ALA A 235 3.91 -19.46 1.89
C ALA A 235 3.48 -19.67 3.35
N LYS A 236 4.42 -20.14 4.19
CA LYS A 236 4.16 -20.35 5.62
C LYS A 236 3.96 -19.04 6.36
N ASP A 237 4.79 -18.06 6.03
CA ASP A 237 4.86 -16.72 6.61
C ASP A 237 5.56 -15.78 5.61
N PHE A 238 5.80 -14.54 6.04
CA PHE A 238 6.48 -13.54 5.23
C PHE A 238 7.94 -13.93 4.91
N ASP A 239 8.66 -14.54 5.85
CA ASP A 239 10.06 -14.92 5.65
C ASP A 239 10.20 -16.10 4.66
N ASP A 240 9.34 -17.11 4.74
CA ASP A 240 9.27 -18.18 3.75
C ASP A 240 8.88 -17.64 2.36
N CYS A 241 8.02 -16.62 2.32
CA CYS A 241 7.66 -15.92 1.09
C CYS A 241 8.87 -15.24 0.46
N VAL A 242 9.59 -14.38 1.20
CA VAL A 242 10.83 -13.75 0.73
C VAL A 242 11.83 -14.80 0.29
N ARG A 243 12.00 -15.87 1.07
CA ARG A 243 12.95 -16.93 0.76
C ARG A 243 12.67 -17.60 -0.58
N LYS A 244 11.40 -17.87 -0.88
CA LYS A 244 10.95 -18.48 -2.14
C LYS A 244 11.14 -17.58 -3.35
N ILE A 245 11.10 -16.27 -3.17
CA ILE A 245 11.23 -15.29 -4.26
C ILE A 245 12.71 -15.00 -4.55
N CYS A 246 13.51 -14.81 -3.50
CA CYS A 246 14.88 -14.32 -3.63
C CYS A 246 15.93 -15.43 -3.79
N PHE A 247 15.72 -16.62 -3.21
CA PHE A 247 16.76 -17.66 -3.13
C PHE A 247 16.40 -18.98 -3.82
N ARG A 248 15.33 -19.02 -4.62
CA ARG A 248 15.02 -20.12 -5.55
C ARG A 248 15.33 -19.70 -6.99
#